data_AF-A0A527G5R7-F1
#
_entry.id   AF-A0A527G5R7-F1
#
_cell.length_a   1.000
_cell.length_b   1.000
_cell.length_c   1.000
_cell.angle_alpha   90.00
_cell.angle_beta   90.00
_cell.angle_gamma   90.00
#
_symmetry.space_group_name_H-M   'P 1'
#
loop_
_entity.id
_entity.type
_entity.pdbx_description
1 polymer ?
#
loop_
_entity_poly.entity_id
_entity_poly.type
_entity_poly.pdbx_seq_one_letter_code
_entity_poly.pdbx_strand_id
1 'polypeptide(L)'
;RDEFSIAVVTNDIYTKEDAMMLARLQALPEDRIMGVETGGCPHTAIREDASINLQAIAEMNRKFPDLDIVFIESGGDNLAATFSPDLADLTLYVISVCQGEEIPRKGGPAITRSDFLVINKSDLAPYVNVNLDVMESDAGRMRG
;
A
#
# COMPACT_ATOMS: atom_id res chain seq x y z
N ARG A 1 11.67 -6.93 -11.94
CA ARG A 1 11.79 -5.99 -13.08
C ARG A 1 12.30 -6.68 -14.33
N ASP A 2 13.21 -7.65 -14.20
CA ASP A 2 13.73 -8.38 -15.36
C ASP A 2 12.78 -9.49 -15.85
N GLU A 3 11.81 -9.91 -15.02
CA GLU A 3 10.82 -10.95 -15.35
C GLU A 3 9.40 -10.42 -15.60
N PHE A 4 9.05 -9.26 -15.03
CA PHE A 4 7.72 -8.65 -15.17
C PHE A 4 7.87 -7.17 -15.54
N SER A 5 7.02 -6.72 -16.46
CA SER A 5 6.83 -5.31 -16.80
C SER A 5 5.96 -4.65 -15.74
N ILE A 6 6.56 -3.74 -14.96
CA ILE A 6 5.93 -3.15 -13.77
C ILE A 6 5.80 -1.63 -13.92
N ALA A 7 4.73 -1.07 -13.36
CA ALA A 7 4.55 0.35 -13.09
C ALA A 7 4.11 0.58 -11.64
N VAL A 8 4.28 1.81 -11.15
CA VAL A 8 3.84 2.23 -9.81
C VAL A 8 3.03 3.51 -9.91
N VAL A 9 1.88 3.54 -9.21
CA VAL A 9 1.10 4.75 -8.92
C VAL A 9 1.20 5.00 -7.42
N THR A 10 1.76 6.14 -7.01
CA THR A 10 1.86 6.53 -5.59
C THR A 10 0.86 7.63 -5.28
N ASN A 11 0.13 7.49 -4.18
CA ASN A 11 -0.82 8.50 -3.72
C ASN A 11 -0.27 9.26 -2.53
N ASP A 12 -0.33 10.58 -2.60
CA ASP A 12 -0.03 11.46 -1.48
C ASP A 12 -1.09 12.55 -1.40
N ILE A 13 -1.31 13.13 -0.22
CA ILE A 13 -2.39 14.11 -0.06
C ILE A 13 -2.04 15.43 -0.75
N TYR A 14 -0.80 15.90 -0.56
CA TYR A 14 -0.37 17.25 -0.94
C TYR A 14 0.97 17.27 -1.70
N THR A 15 1.58 16.12 -1.95
CA THR A 15 2.92 16.06 -2.54
C THR A 15 3.05 14.91 -3.54
N LYS A 16 4.23 14.79 -4.13
CA LYS A 16 4.65 13.61 -4.91
C LYS A 16 5.94 13.03 -4.34
N GLU A 17 6.14 13.14 -3.02
CA GLU A 17 7.41 12.79 -2.39
C GLU A 17 7.73 11.31 -2.61
N ASP A 18 6.75 10.41 -2.52
CA ASP A 18 6.97 8.98 -2.74
C ASP A 18 7.35 8.67 -4.20
N ALA A 19 6.68 9.26 -5.19
CA ALA A 19 7.08 9.15 -6.59
C ALA A 19 8.50 9.68 -6.83
N MET A 20 8.84 10.84 -6.25
CA MET A 20 10.18 11.42 -6.35
C MET A 20 11.23 10.56 -5.65
N MET A 21 10.90 9.97 -4.50
CA MET A 21 11.78 9.06 -3.75
C MET A 21 12.06 7.81 -4.59
N LEU A 22 11.04 7.18 -5.17
CA LEU A 22 11.19 6.03 -6.03
C LEU A 22 12.06 6.36 -7.26
N ALA A 23 11.87 7.54 -7.88
CA ALA A 23 12.71 7.99 -8.98
C ALA A 23 14.18 8.19 -8.54
N ARG A 24 14.43 8.87 -7.41
CA ARG A 24 15.77 9.09 -6.85
C ARG A 24 16.50 7.79 -6.51
N LEU A 25 15.78 6.80 -5.98
CA LEU A 25 16.30 5.47 -5.68
C LEU A 25 16.44 4.58 -6.92
N GLN A 26 16.06 5.09 -8.09
CA GLN A 26 16.00 4.32 -9.34
C GLN A 26 15.21 3.02 -9.16
N ALA A 27 14.11 3.14 -8.41
CA ALA A 27 13.20 2.06 -8.06
C ALA A 27 12.36 1.56 -9.26
N LEU A 28 12.31 2.32 -10.35
CA LEU A 28 11.87 1.96 -11.70
C LEU A 28 12.40 3.06 -12.66
N PRO A 29 12.36 2.87 -13.98
CA PRO A 29 12.44 3.99 -14.92
C PRO A 29 11.40 5.07 -14.54
N GLU A 30 11.78 6.34 -14.58
CA GLU A 30 10.93 7.45 -14.11
C GLU A 30 9.58 7.50 -14.83
N ASP A 31 9.57 7.13 -16.11
CA ASP A 31 8.37 7.13 -16.94
C ASP A 31 7.36 6.04 -16.55
N ARG A 32 7.77 5.08 -15.69
CA ARG A 32 6.97 4.01 -15.07
C ARG A 32 6.53 4.31 -13.63
N ILE A 33 6.80 5.51 -13.13
CA ILE A 33 6.37 5.99 -11.81
C ILE A 33 5.42 7.17 -11.99
N MET A 34 4.22 7.09 -11.43
CA MET A 34 3.23 8.16 -11.50
C MET A 34 2.79 8.59 -10.10
N GLY A 35 3.06 9.85 -9.75
CA GLY A 35 2.58 10.44 -8.49
C GLY A 35 1.23 11.12 -8.66
N VAL A 36 0.27 10.72 -7.82
CA VAL A 36 -1.10 11.26 -7.74
C VAL A 36 -1.26 12.03 -6.44
N GLU A 37 -1.64 13.30 -6.56
CA GLU A 37 -2.03 14.14 -5.43
C GLU A 37 -3.54 14.01 -5.22
N THR A 38 -3.97 13.43 -4.10
CA THR A 38 -5.38 13.10 -3.86
C THR A 38 -6.21 14.30 -3.40
N GLY A 39 -5.57 15.31 -2.79
CA GLY A 39 -6.21 16.52 -2.28
C GLY A 39 -7.13 16.31 -1.06
N GLY A 40 -7.23 15.08 -0.53
CA GLY A 40 -8.16 14.72 0.54
C GLY A 40 -7.81 13.40 1.22
N CYS A 41 -8.77 12.82 1.96
CA CYS A 41 -8.54 11.58 2.71
C CYS A 41 -8.09 10.45 1.77
N PRO A 42 -6.97 9.75 2.05
CA PRO A 42 -6.44 8.71 1.16
C PRO A 42 -7.45 7.63 0.81
N HIS A 43 -8.24 7.16 1.80
CA HIS A 43 -9.27 6.15 1.56
C HIS A 43 -10.28 6.54 0.46
N THR A 44 -10.59 7.83 0.29
CA THR A 44 -11.47 8.29 -0.79
C THR A 44 -10.89 7.95 -2.14
N ALA A 45 -9.60 8.24 -2.37
CA ALA A 45 -8.94 8.03 -3.64
C ALA A 45 -8.73 6.54 -3.99
N ILE A 46 -8.82 5.64 -3.00
CA ILE A 46 -8.65 4.19 -3.23
C ILE A 46 -9.94 3.39 -3.08
N ARG A 47 -11.03 3.99 -2.57
CA ARG A 47 -12.28 3.29 -2.29
C ARG A 47 -13.53 4.03 -2.73
N GLU A 48 -13.83 5.18 -2.12
CA GLU A 48 -15.11 5.86 -2.38
C GLU A 48 -15.17 6.53 -3.76
N ASP A 49 -14.06 7.10 -4.22
CA ASP A 49 -13.89 7.69 -5.55
C ASP A 49 -12.49 7.35 -6.08
N ALA A 50 -12.37 6.14 -6.63
CA ALA A 50 -11.14 5.63 -7.20
C ALA A 50 -10.81 6.20 -8.59
N SER A 51 -11.58 7.17 -9.10
CA SER A 51 -11.49 7.65 -10.48
C SER A 51 -10.09 8.16 -10.84
N ILE A 52 -9.43 8.88 -9.93
CA ILE A 52 -8.09 9.42 -10.16
C ILE A 52 -7.03 8.32 -10.34
N ASN A 53 -7.13 7.23 -9.57
CA ASN A 53 -6.23 6.09 -9.69
C ASN A 53 -6.55 5.25 -10.93
N LEU A 54 -7.83 5.03 -11.24
CA LEU A 54 -8.25 4.34 -12.46
C LEU A 54 -7.78 5.07 -13.71
N GLN A 55 -7.84 6.40 -13.72
CA GLN A 55 -7.30 7.21 -14.81
C GLN A 55 -5.78 7.09 -14.92
N ALA A 56 -5.04 7.14 -13.80
CA ALA A 56 -3.59 6.94 -13.78
C ALA A 56 -3.21 5.56 -14.35
N ILE A 57 -3.90 4.49 -13.93
CA ILE A 57 -3.68 3.13 -14.41
C ILE A 57 -3.99 3.01 -15.91
N ALA A 58 -5.06 3.63 -16.39
CA ALA A 58 -5.40 3.65 -17.81
C ALA A 58 -4.33 4.36 -18.65
N GLU A 59 -3.76 5.45 -18.13
CA GLU A 59 -2.64 6.14 -18.77
C GLU A 59 -1.39 5.25 -18.86
N MET A 60 -1.04 4.56 -17.77
CA MET A 60 0.11 3.65 -17.72
C MET A 60 -0.05 2.48 -18.68
N ASN A 61 -1.22 1.84 -18.72
CA ASN A 61 -1.52 0.75 -19.66
C ASN A 61 -1.44 1.20 -21.13
N ARG A 62 -1.89 2.42 -21.43
CA ARG A 62 -1.77 2.97 -22.79
C ARG A 62 -0.32 3.26 -23.17
N LYS A 63 0.49 3.73 -22.22
CA LYS A 63 1.90 4.08 -22.43
C LYS A 63 2.80 2.85 -22.53
N PHE A 64 2.48 1.80 -21.77
CA PHE A 64 3.22 0.55 -21.70
C PHE A 64 2.26 -0.63 -21.90
N PRO A 65 1.97 -0.99 -23.18
CA PRO A 65 1.01 -2.07 -23.49
C PRO A 65 1.44 -3.47 -23.02
N ASP A 66 2.69 -3.62 -22.58
CA ASP A 66 3.29 -4.84 -22.08
C ASP A 66 3.21 -4.97 -20.54
N LEU A 67 2.53 -4.04 -19.83
CA LEU A 67 2.46 -4.07 -18.37
C LEU A 67 1.81 -5.35 -17.83
N ASP A 68 2.52 -6.03 -16.95
CA ASP A 68 2.03 -7.21 -16.22
C ASP A 68 1.41 -6.81 -14.88
N ILE A 69 2.02 -5.83 -14.19
CA ILE A 69 1.65 -5.45 -12.81
C ILE A 69 1.70 -3.92 -12.66
N VAL A 70 0.68 -3.36 -12.03
CA VAL A 70 0.68 -1.98 -11.53
C VAL A 70 0.52 -2.01 -10.01
N PHE A 71 1.54 -1.52 -9.29
CA PHE A 71 1.41 -1.30 -7.85
C PHE A 71 0.73 0.05 -7.59
N ILE A 72 -0.21 0.06 -6.64
CA ILE A 72 -0.89 1.27 -6.19
C ILE A 72 -0.58 1.45 -4.71
N GLU A 73 0.21 2.46 -4.38
CA GLU A 73 0.48 2.83 -3.00
C GLU A 73 -0.55 3.86 -2.55
N SER A 74 -1.36 3.51 -1.55
CA SER A 74 -2.23 4.47 -0.87
C SER A 74 -1.40 5.43 -0.03
N GLY A 75 -1.89 6.67 0.13
CA GLY A 75 -1.42 7.52 1.22
C GLY A 75 -1.66 6.84 2.57
N GLY A 76 -0.80 7.12 3.55
CA GLY A 76 -0.94 6.60 4.91
C GLY A 76 -2.28 6.98 5.54
N ASP A 77 -3.02 6.01 6.07
CA ASP A 77 -4.36 6.20 6.61
C ASP A 77 -4.60 5.35 7.87
N ASN A 78 -5.79 5.47 8.44
CA ASN A 78 -6.23 4.73 9.61
C ASN A 78 -6.57 3.25 9.29
N LEU A 79 -6.78 2.45 10.34
CA LEU A 79 -6.99 0.99 10.25
C LEU A 79 -8.28 0.57 9.50
N ALA A 80 -9.18 1.51 9.18
CA ALA A 80 -10.40 1.25 8.42
C ALA A 80 -10.23 1.35 6.89
N ALA A 81 -9.09 1.87 6.42
CA ALA A 81 -8.82 2.05 5.00
C ALA A 81 -8.60 0.69 4.29
N THR A 82 -9.24 0.53 3.14
CA THR A 82 -9.14 -0.64 2.25
C THR A 82 -9.34 -0.18 0.82
N PHE A 83 -8.77 -0.90 -0.15
CA PHE A 83 -9.00 -0.63 -1.56
C PHE A 83 -10.40 -1.11 -1.98
N SER A 84 -11.01 -0.40 -2.93
CA SER A 84 -12.17 -0.93 -3.65
C SER A 84 -11.77 -2.14 -4.50
N PRO A 85 -12.59 -3.19 -4.59
CA PRO A 85 -12.42 -4.27 -5.56
C PRO A 85 -12.42 -3.79 -7.02
N ASP A 86 -13.01 -2.62 -7.29
CA ASP A 86 -12.98 -2.02 -8.63
C ASP A 86 -11.60 -1.44 -8.98
N LEU A 87 -10.72 -1.25 -7.99
CA LEU A 87 -9.38 -0.67 -8.17
C LEU A 87 -8.26 -1.69 -8.03
N ALA A 88 -8.37 -2.65 -7.10
CA ALA A 88 -7.29 -3.58 -6.78
C ALA A 88 -7.75 -5.03 -6.90
N ASP A 89 -7.05 -5.80 -7.74
CA ASP A 89 -7.26 -7.26 -7.86
C ASP A 89 -6.74 -8.02 -6.62
N LEU A 90 -5.67 -7.51 -6.01
CA LEU A 90 -5.05 -8.05 -4.80
C LEU A 90 -4.64 -6.91 -3.87
N THR A 91 -4.77 -7.15 -2.57
CA THR A 91 -4.50 -6.17 -1.52
C THR A 91 -3.42 -6.65 -0.55
N LEU A 92 -2.36 -5.85 -0.44
CA LEU A 92 -1.32 -6.03 0.57
C LEU A 92 -1.49 -4.94 1.61
N TYR A 93 -1.66 -5.33 2.87
CA TYR A 93 -1.75 -4.38 3.99
C TYR A 93 -0.47 -4.41 4.81
N VAL A 94 0.17 -3.26 4.97
CA VAL A 94 1.47 -3.15 5.65
C VAL A 94 1.29 -2.43 6.98
N ILE A 95 1.56 -3.15 8.08
CA ILE A 95 1.70 -2.57 9.41
C ILE A 95 3.16 -2.64 9.84
N SER A 96 3.53 -1.94 10.91
CA SER A 96 4.89 -1.89 11.44
C SER A 96 4.89 -2.20 12.92
N VAL A 97 5.90 -2.94 13.41
CA VAL A 97 6.04 -3.21 14.85
C VAL A 97 6.12 -1.92 15.67
N CYS A 98 6.70 -0.85 15.12
CA CYS A 98 6.78 0.45 15.78
C CYS A 98 5.40 1.11 16.04
N GLN A 99 4.32 0.60 15.46
CA GLN A 99 2.96 1.09 15.74
C GLN A 99 2.37 0.50 17.04
N GLY A 100 3.02 -0.53 17.62
CA GLY A 100 2.61 -1.19 18.87
C GLY A 100 2.20 -2.65 18.67
N GLU A 101 2.47 -3.47 19.68
CA GLU A 101 2.15 -4.91 19.70
C GLU A 101 0.64 -5.17 19.55
N GLU A 102 -0.19 -4.22 19.99
CA GLU A 102 -1.65 -4.35 19.98
C GLU A 102 -2.31 -4.04 18.63
N ILE A 103 -1.56 -3.61 17.62
CA ILE A 103 -2.12 -3.21 16.32
C ILE A 103 -2.94 -4.33 15.68
N PRO A 104 -2.47 -5.59 15.61
CA PRO A 104 -3.30 -6.71 15.15
C PRO A 104 -4.62 -6.81 15.92
N ARG A 105 -4.60 -6.68 17.26
CA ARG A 105 -5.80 -6.77 18.13
C ARG A 105 -6.81 -5.66 17.89
N LYS A 106 -6.37 -4.47 17.47
CA LYS A 106 -7.26 -3.35 17.09
C LYS A 106 -8.08 -3.69 15.83
N GLY A 107 -7.65 -4.67 15.03
CA GLY A 107 -8.37 -5.18 13.89
C GLY A 107 -8.53 -4.14 12.77
N GLY A 108 -9.68 -4.19 12.10
CA GLY A 108 -9.96 -3.40 10.92
C GLY A 108 -10.08 -4.26 9.66
N PRO A 109 -10.82 -3.79 8.65
CA PRO A 109 -11.08 -4.54 7.44
C PRO A 109 -9.78 -4.96 6.74
N ALA A 110 -8.73 -4.13 6.73
CA ALA A 110 -7.49 -4.49 6.07
C ALA A 110 -6.66 -5.53 6.84
N ILE A 111 -6.58 -5.45 8.18
CA ILE A 111 -5.92 -6.49 8.99
C ILE A 111 -6.63 -7.83 8.82
N THR A 112 -7.97 -7.81 8.84
CA THR A 112 -8.79 -9.04 8.85
C THR A 112 -9.03 -9.63 7.47
N ARG A 113 -9.05 -8.83 6.39
CA ARG A 113 -9.51 -9.27 5.05
C ARG A 113 -8.58 -8.94 3.88
N SER A 114 -7.45 -8.27 4.09
CA SER A 114 -6.45 -8.15 3.01
C SER A 114 -5.99 -9.52 2.55
N ASP A 115 -5.65 -9.66 1.27
CA ASP A 115 -5.14 -10.91 0.72
C ASP A 115 -3.82 -11.31 1.38
N PHE A 116 -2.98 -10.32 1.68
CA PHE A 116 -1.73 -10.52 2.41
C PHE A 116 -1.48 -9.41 3.44
N LEU A 117 -1.22 -9.79 4.69
CA LEU A 117 -0.84 -8.87 5.77
C LEU A 117 0.68 -8.94 5.99
N VAL A 118 1.34 -7.80 5.94
CA VAL A 118 2.78 -7.65 6.20
C VAL A 118 2.98 -6.96 7.55
N ILE A 119 3.67 -7.63 8.47
CA ILE A 119 4.16 -7.02 9.72
C ILE A 119 5.63 -6.64 9.51
N ASN A 120 5.86 -5.37 9.18
CA ASN A 120 7.17 -4.85 8.77
C ASN A 120 8.00 -4.33 9.96
N LYS A 121 9.30 -4.12 9.71
CA LYS A 121 10.30 -3.57 10.65
C LYS A 121 10.52 -4.43 11.89
N SER A 122 10.40 -5.75 11.76
CA SER A 122 10.53 -6.71 12.87
C SER A 122 11.86 -6.61 13.62
N ASP A 123 12.92 -6.17 12.95
CA ASP A 123 14.23 -5.86 13.51
C ASP A 123 14.18 -4.78 14.62
N LEU A 124 13.15 -3.94 14.63
CA LEU A 124 12.98 -2.87 15.62
C LEU A 124 12.25 -3.30 16.89
N ALA A 125 11.69 -4.52 16.94
CA ALA A 125 10.90 -5.00 18.07
C ALA A 125 11.60 -4.86 19.45
N PRO A 126 12.92 -5.13 19.60
CA PRO A 126 13.63 -4.95 20.88
C PRO A 126 13.65 -3.51 21.39
N TYR A 127 13.45 -2.51 20.52
CA TYR A 127 13.52 -1.10 20.89
C TYR A 127 12.15 -0.49 21.22
N VAL A 128 11.05 -1.20 20.92
CA VAL A 128 9.67 -0.71 21.10
C VAL A 128 8.83 -1.60 22.02
N ASN A 129 9.46 -2.52 22.76
CA ASN A 129 8.80 -3.46 23.69
C ASN A 129 7.68 -4.27 23.03
N VAL A 130 7.97 -4.82 21.84
CA VAL A 130 7.03 -5.65 21.09
C VAL A 130 7.50 -7.10 21.08
N ASN A 131 6.60 -8.04 21.37
CA ASN A 131 6.84 -9.45 21.13
C ASN A 131 6.24 -9.89 19.78
N LEU A 132 7.10 -10.36 18.87
CA LEU A 132 6.69 -10.79 17.54
C LEU A 132 5.76 -12.01 17.56
N ASP A 133 5.99 -12.96 18.47
CA ASP A 133 5.15 -14.17 18.59
C ASP A 133 3.72 -13.79 19.02
N VAL A 134 3.59 -12.76 19.87
CA VAL A 134 2.28 -12.22 20.28
C VAL A 134 1.59 -11.52 19.11
N MET A 135 2.32 -10.67 18.37
CA MET A 135 1.77 -10.01 17.18
C MET A 135 1.31 -11.02 16.12
N GLU A 136 2.11 -12.05 15.85
CA GLU A 136 1.78 -13.13 14.92
C GLU A 136 0.53 -13.89 15.38
N SER A 137 0.47 -14.29 16.66
CA SER A 137 -0.69 -14.99 17.21
C SER A 137 -1.97 -14.14 17.12
N ASP A 138 -1.89 -12.84 17.38
CA ASP A 138 -3.05 -11.96 17.31
C ASP A 138 -3.47 -11.68 15.87
N ALA A 139 -2.52 -11.51 14.95
CA ALA A 139 -2.79 -11.38 13.53
C ALA A 139 -3.50 -12.64 12.98
N GLY A 140 -3.02 -13.83 13.34
CA GLY A 140 -3.67 -15.10 13.01
C GLY A 140 -5.10 -15.15 13.53
N ARG A 141 -5.32 -14.85 14.82
CA ARG A 141 -6.68 -14.86 15.41
C ARG A 141 -7.65 -13.92 14.69
N MET A 142 -7.19 -12.75 14.28
CA MET A 142 -8.03 -11.75 13.61
C MET A 142 -8.35 -12.11 12.16
N ARG A 143 -7.57 -12.98 11.54
CA ARG A 143 -7.71 -13.37 10.13
C ARG A 143 -8.46 -14.70 9.93
N GLY A 144 -8.70 -15.46 11.00
CA GLY A 144 -9.42 -16.74 10.99
C GLY A 144 -8.52 -17.92 10.69
#